data_AF-A0A165BLC7-F1
#
_entry.id   AF-A0A165BLC7-F1
#
_cell.length_a   1.000
_cell.length_b   1.000
_cell.length_c   1.000
_cell.angle_alpha   90.00
_cell.angle_beta   90.00
_cell.angle_gamma   90.00
#
_symmetry.space_group_name_H-M   'P 1'
#
loop_
_entity.id
_entity.type
_entity.pdbx_description
1 polymer ?
#
loop_
_entity_poly.entity_id
_entity_poly.type
_entity_poly.pdbx_seq_one_letter_code
_entity_poly.pdbx_strand_id
1 'polypeptide(L)'
;MEFTFTHNSPYNTQILGAGVVYDVQSRGLTSKHTTIHRDGTPVAEIDWHSWSSSVLRMGGEIYKVNDFLRRSGFLGNKRKFQLQGHSYTWKTFGNLITLERDSAPIAELTRRTLRDSKLHVAEDASSIMDPLVATLIIMWRLQRRKNGSAAAAAGA
;
A
#
# COMPACT_ATOMS: atom_id res chain seq x y z
N MET A 1 -12.03 0.40 12.87
CA MET A 1 -12.47 1.32 11.79
C MET A 1 -12.56 0.57 10.46
N GLU A 2 -13.60 0.82 9.66
CA GLU A 2 -13.76 0.23 8.32
C GLU A 2 -13.63 1.32 7.25
N PHE A 3 -12.92 0.98 6.17
CA PHE A 3 -12.74 1.81 4.99
C PHE A 3 -13.13 1.02 3.73
N THR A 4 -13.77 1.69 2.78
CA THR A 4 -14.18 1.12 1.50
C THR A 4 -13.44 1.81 0.35
N PHE A 5 -13.00 1.01 -0.61
CA PHE A 5 -12.37 1.50 -1.83
C PHE A 5 -13.43 1.73 -2.90
N THR A 6 -13.45 2.93 -3.51
CA THR A 6 -14.37 3.20 -4.64
C THR A 6 -14.00 2.42 -5.89
N HIS A 7 -12.72 2.07 -6.04
CA HIS A 7 -12.22 1.24 -7.13
C HIS A 7 -11.24 0.20 -6.63
N ASN A 8 -11.30 -1.01 -7.19
CA ASN A 8 -10.37 -2.11 -6.92
C ASN A 8 -9.03 -1.93 -7.64
N SER A 9 -8.38 -0.79 -7.40
CA SER A 9 -7.17 -0.37 -8.08
C SER A 9 -6.26 0.42 -7.14
N PRO A 10 -4.93 0.17 -7.15
CA PRO A 10 -3.97 0.99 -6.43
C PRO A 10 -3.59 2.29 -7.17
N TYR A 11 -4.17 2.54 -8.34
CA TYR A 11 -3.74 3.64 -9.22
C TYR A 11 -4.62 4.88 -9.04
N ASN A 12 -5.93 4.72 -9.19
CA ASN A 12 -6.94 5.77 -9.09
C ASN A 12 -8.08 5.19 -8.26
N THR A 13 -8.17 5.60 -7.00
CA THR A 13 -9.19 5.11 -6.07
C THR A 13 -9.32 6.07 -4.90
N GLN A 14 -10.50 6.09 -4.29
CA GLN A 14 -10.71 6.75 -3.02
C GLN A 14 -10.90 5.71 -1.94
N ILE A 15 -10.32 5.96 -0.77
CA ILE A 15 -10.47 5.14 0.43
C ILE A 15 -11.32 5.96 1.40
N LEU A 16 -12.57 5.52 1.59
CA LEU A 16 -13.59 6.24 2.34
C LEU A 16 -13.84 5.53 3.67
N GLY A 17 -13.70 6.22 4.80
CA GLY A 17 -14.01 5.63 6.10
C GLY A 17 -13.63 6.52 7.28
N ALA A 18 -14.24 6.27 8.44
CA ALA A 18 -13.96 6.99 9.69
C ALA A 18 -14.00 8.53 9.59
N GLY A 19 -14.84 9.08 8.69
CA GLY A 19 -14.97 10.52 8.49
C GLY A 19 -13.82 11.18 7.71
N VAL A 20 -12.88 10.40 7.18
CA VAL A 20 -11.77 10.89 6.34
C VAL A 20 -11.82 10.27 4.95
N VAL A 21 -11.30 11.01 3.97
CA VAL A 21 -11.19 10.56 2.58
C VAL A 21 -9.73 10.59 2.17
N TYR A 22 -9.21 9.44 1.73
CA TYR A 22 -7.94 9.39 1.02
C TYR A 22 -8.18 9.29 -0.48
N ASP A 23 -7.57 10.19 -1.26
CA ASP A 23 -7.57 10.14 -2.72
C ASP A 23 -6.18 9.70 -3.21
N VAL A 24 -6.16 8.55 -3.90
CA VAL A 24 -4.95 8.02 -4.53
C VAL A 24 -5.04 8.27 -6.02
N GLN A 25 -4.11 9.08 -6.52
CA GLN A 25 -4.09 9.50 -7.92
C GLN A 25 -2.79 9.09 -8.59
N SER A 26 -2.91 8.35 -9.70
CA SER A 26 -1.81 7.96 -10.58
C SER A 26 -2.22 8.29 -12.00
N ARG A 27 -1.48 9.18 -12.67
CA ARG A 27 -1.78 9.60 -14.04
C ARG A 27 -1.49 8.47 -15.04
N GLY A 28 -2.43 7.52 -15.18
CA GLY A 28 -2.38 6.37 -16.09
C GLY A 28 -1.75 5.09 -15.51
N LEU A 29 -1.92 3.96 -16.20
CA LEU A 29 -1.35 2.65 -15.82
C LEU A 29 0.18 2.62 -15.82
N THR A 30 0.80 3.41 -16.70
CA THR A 30 2.25 3.56 -16.82
C THR A 30 2.80 4.71 -15.97
N SER A 31 1.93 5.37 -15.17
CA SER A 31 2.34 6.54 -14.41
C SER A 31 3.53 6.21 -13.52
N LYS A 32 4.57 7.02 -13.68
CA LYS A 32 5.76 6.97 -12.85
C LYS A 32 5.58 7.76 -11.55
N HIS A 33 4.41 8.33 -11.31
CA HIS A 33 4.13 9.11 -10.10
C HIS A 33 2.74 8.77 -9.55
N THR A 34 2.65 8.63 -8.23
CA THR A 34 1.40 8.48 -7.49
C THR A 34 1.39 9.49 -6.35
N THR A 35 0.31 10.25 -6.22
CA THR A 35 0.09 11.19 -5.12
C THR A 35 -1.07 10.70 -4.26
N ILE A 36 -0.94 10.85 -2.95
CA ILE A 36 -1.95 10.46 -1.98
C ILE A 36 -2.33 11.72 -1.20
N HIS A 37 -3.61 12.05 -1.23
CA HIS A 37 -4.17 13.17 -0.47
C HIS A 37 -5.07 12.65 0.65
N ARG A 38 -5.06 13.31 1.81
CA ARG A 38 -6.06 13.16 2.87
C ARG A 38 -6.88 14.44 2.91
N ASP A 39 -8.19 14.33 2.66
CA ASP A 39 -9.13 15.45 2.65
C ASP A 39 -8.63 16.65 1.81
N GLY A 40 -8.07 16.33 0.63
CA GLY A 40 -7.50 17.31 -0.30
C GLY A 40 -6.07 17.77 -0.01
N THR A 41 -5.48 17.41 1.14
CA THR A 41 -4.10 17.76 1.50
C THR A 41 -3.13 16.65 1.11
N PRO A 42 -2.03 16.92 0.39
CA PRO A 42 -1.06 15.89 0.03
C PRO A 42 -0.34 15.36 1.28
N VAL A 43 -0.38 14.04 1.47
CA VAL A 43 0.28 13.37 2.62
C VAL A 43 1.44 12.48 2.20
N ALA A 44 1.43 11.96 0.97
CA ALA A 44 2.51 11.15 0.44
C ALA A 44 2.59 11.21 -1.09
N GLU A 45 3.79 11.01 -1.61
CA GLU A 45 4.09 10.89 -3.04
C GLU A 45 4.99 9.69 -3.30
N ILE A 46 4.80 9.01 -4.43
CA ILE A 46 5.59 7.85 -4.80
C ILE A 46 6.05 7.98 -6.25
N ASP A 47 7.36 8.04 -6.44
CA ASP A 47 8.00 7.96 -7.76
C ASP A 47 8.37 6.52 -8.08
N TRP A 48 7.75 5.99 -9.12
CA TRP A 48 7.93 4.62 -9.60
C TRP A 48 9.02 4.56 -10.66
N HIS A 49 10.06 3.81 -10.33
CA HIS A 49 11.15 3.52 -11.25
C HIS A 49 11.13 2.05 -11.68
N SER A 50 11.54 1.79 -12.92
CA SER A 50 11.63 0.44 -13.49
C SER A 50 13.02 -0.17 -13.32
N TRP A 51 14.08 0.64 -13.39
CA TRP A 51 15.48 0.21 -13.35
C TRP A 51 16.24 0.65 -12.10
N SER A 52 15.60 1.44 -11.24
CA SER A 52 16.12 1.86 -9.94
C SER A 52 15.07 1.66 -8.85
N SER A 53 15.47 1.83 -7.59
CA SER A 53 14.52 1.78 -6.48
C SER A 53 13.52 2.93 -6.59
N SER A 54 12.23 2.61 -6.45
CA SER A 54 11.17 3.61 -6.32
C SER A 54 11.40 4.49 -5.09
N VAL A 55 10.91 5.72 -5.10
CA VAL A 55 11.09 6.71 -4.03
C VAL A 55 9.73 7.04 -3.43
N LEU A 56 9.64 7.07 -2.10
CA LEU A 56 8.49 7.51 -1.33
C LEU A 56 8.85 8.83 -0.65
N ARG A 57 8.03 9.87 -0.80
CA ARG A 57 8.10 11.11 -0.01
C ARG A 57 6.89 11.18 0.90
N MET A 58 7.10 11.38 2.20
CA MET A 58 6.02 11.41 3.18
C MET A 58 6.52 12.08 4.46
N GLY A 59 5.70 12.95 5.06
CA GLY A 59 6.06 13.63 6.30
C GLY A 59 7.33 14.51 6.22
N GLY A 60 7.67 15.01 5.02
CA GLY A 60 8.89 15.78 4.78
C GLY A 60 10.15 14.94 4.58
N GLU A 61 10.08 13.62 4.74
CA GLU A 61 11.19 12.70 4.53
C GLU A 61 11.12 12.01 3.16
N ILE A 62 12.29 11.56 2.67
CA ILE A 62 12.46 10.88 1.40
C ILE A 62 13.05 9.50 1.65
N TYR A 63 12.36 8.47 1.20
CA TYR A 63 12.73 7.08 1.40
C TYR A 63 12.88 6.35 0.07
N LYS A 64 13.94 5.54 -0.05
CA LYS A 64 13.98 4.50 -1.07
C LYS A 64 13.05 3.38 -0.64
N VAL A 65 12.08 3.03 -1.48
CA VAL A 65 11.02 2.06 -1.15
C VAL A 65 11.60 0.70 -0.73
N ASN A 66 12.67 0.22 -1.36
CA ASN A 66 13.26 -1.07 -0.98
C ASN A 66 14.03 -1.03 0.34
N ASP A 67 14.50 0.15 0.76
CA ASP A 67 15.26 0.32 2.00
C ASP A 67 14.34 0.57 3.19
N PHE A 68 13.23 1.26 2.95
CA PHE A 68 12.16 1.51 3.92
C PHE A 68 11.22 0.32 4.08
N LEU A 69 10.65 -0.19 2.98
CA LEU A 69 9.83 -1.40 2.95
C LEU A 69 10.68 -2.60 2.51
N ARG A 70 11.55 -3.04 3.41
CA ARG A 70 12.49 -4.15 3.16
C ARG A 70 11.76 -5.44 2.93
N ARG A 71 12.17 -6.20 1.91
CA ARG A 71 11.65 -7.56 1.70
C ARG A 71 12.05 -8.45 2.86
N SER A 72 11.12 -9.29 3.30
CA SER A 72 11.39 -10.32 4.30
C SER A 72 10.66 -11.61 3.94
N GLY A 73 11.15 -12.75 4.43
CA GLY A 73 10.55 -14.06 4.18
C GLY A 73 10.80 -14.65 2.78
N PHE A 74 10.35 -15.89 2.61
CA PHE A 74 10.48 -16.64 1.36
C PHE A 74 9.47 -16.14 0.32
N LEU A 75 9.91 -15.94 -0.94
CA LEU A 75 9.08 -15.50 -2.08
C LEU A 75 8.59 -14.02 -2.07
N GLY A 76 9.09 -13.17 -1.16
CA GLY A 76 8.80 -11.73 -1.19
C GLY A 76 7.34 -11.35 -0.89
N ASN A 77 6.63 -12.23 -0.18
CA ASN A 77 5.25 -12.02 0.29
C ASN A 77 5.16 -11.22 1.59
N LYS A 78 6.30 -10.90 2.22
CA LYS A 78 6.36 -10.04 3.40
C LYS A 78 7.27 -8.85 3.14
N ARG A 79 6.88 -7.69 3.67
CA ARG A 79 7.75 -6.51 3.72
C ARG A 79 7.68 -5.87 5.10
N LYS A 80 8.82 -5.43 5.60
CA LYS A 80 8.98 -4.84 6.92
C LYS A 80 9.42 -3.39 6.82
N PHE A 81 8.93 -2.56 7.73
CA PHE A 81 9.40 -1.19 7.92
C PHE A 81 9.34 -0.85 9.41
N GLN A 82 10.05 0.20 9.80
CA GLN A 82 10.03 0.73 11.17
C GLN A 82 9.47 2.15 11.15
N LEU A 83 8.63 2.46 12.13
CA LEU A 83 8.06 3.79 12.30
C LEU A 83 7.75 4.01 13.77
N GLN A 84 8.05 5.19 14.32
CA GLN A 84 7.75 5.55 15.71
C GLN A 84 8.20 4.49 16.75
N GLY A 85 9.35 3.83 16.51
CA GLY A 85 9.89 2.79 17.40
C GLY A 85 9.24 1.40 17.28
N HIS A 86 8.19 1.25 16.47
CA HIS A 86 7.51 -0.02 16.25
C HIS A 86 7.94 -0.71 14.95
N SER A 87 7.91 -2.04 14.95
CA SER A 87 8.17 -2.84 13.75
C SER A 87 6.86 -3.21 13.08
N TYR A 88 6.73 -2.83 11.81
CA TYR A 88 5.56 -3.12 11.00
C TYR A 88 5.88 -4.16 9.94
N THR A 89 4.98 -5.13 9.76
CA THR A 89 5.12 -6.18 8.74
C THR A 89 3.87 -6.28 7.90
N TRP A 90 3.99 -5.95 6.62
CA TRP A 90 2.99 -6.32 5.62
C TRP A 90 3.15 -7.79 5.25
N LYS A 91 2.04 -8.53 5.21
CA LYS A 91 1.93 -9.91 4.72
C LYS A 91 0.88 -9.96 3.61
N THR A 92 1.21 -10.63 2.52
CA THR A 92 0.25 -10.88 1.43
C THR A 92 -0.03 -12.37 1.30
N PHE A 93 -1.30 -12.77 1.35
CA PHE A 93 -1.73 -14.15 1.14
C PHE A 93 -2.98 -14.18 0.25
N GLY A 94 -2.83 -14.64 -1.00
CA GLY A 94 -3.90 -14.61 -1.99
C GLY A 94 -4.45 -13.19 -2.22
N ASN A 95 -5.71 -12.98 -1.85
CA ASN A 95 -6.42 -11.70 -1.96
C ASN A 95 -6.33 -10.83 -0.70
N LEU A 96 -5.71 -11.34 0.37
CA LEU A 96 -5.57 -10.66 1.65
C LEU A 96 -4.23 -9.95 1.75
N ILE A 97 -4.26 -8.71 2.24
CA ILE A 97 -3.07 -7.94 2.62
C ILE A 97 -3.23 -7.48 4.07
N THR A 98 -2.36 -7.95 4.96
CA THR A 98 -2.44 -7.69 6.41
C THR A 98 -1.22 -6.91 6.87
N LEU A 99 -1.42 -5.89 7.69
CA LEU A 99 -0.36 -5.18 8.41
C LEU A 99 -0.35 -5.63 9.87
N GLU A 100 0.84 -6.00 10.34
CA GLU A 100 1.06 -6.29 11.75
C GLU A 100 1.99 -5.25 12.37
N ARG A 101 1.70 -4.83 13.60
CA ARG A 101 2.59 -4.07 14.49
C ARG A 101 3.07 -5.02 15.58
N ASP A 102 4.38 -5.24 15.65
CA ASP A 102 5.00 -6.12 16.65
C ASP A 102 4.35 -7.52 16.74
N SER A 103 3.97 -8.06 15.58
CA SER A 103 3.29 -9.36 15.39
C SER A 103 1.79 -9.41 15.71
N ALA A 104 1.17 -8.28 16.06
CA ALA A 104 -0.28 -8.16 16.20
C ALA A 104 -0.90 -7.51 14.95
N PRO A 105 -1.95 -8.09 14.34
CA PRO A 105 -2.61 -7.49 13.18
C PRO A 105 -3.30 -6.18 13.57
N ILE A 106 -3.03 -5.12 12.80
CA ILE A 106 -3.62 -3.80 13.00
C ILE A 106 -4.36 -3.29 11.76
N ALA A 107 -4.14 -3.91 10.59
CA ALA A 107 -4.87 -3.56 9.39
C ALA A 107 -5.04 -4.78 8.47
N GLU A 108 -6.16 -4.86 7.78
CA GLU A 108 -6.48 -5.94 6.85
C GLU A 108 -7.24 -5.42 5.64
N LEU A 109 -6.66 -5.54 4.45
CA LEU A 109 -7.33 -5.32 3.18
C LEU A 109 -7.77 -6.65 2.58
N THR A 110 -9.08 -6.84 2.48
CA THR A 110 -9.67 -7.91 1.68
C THR A 110 -9.96 -7.41 0.28
N ARG A 111 -9.15 -7.85 -0.71
CA ARG A 111 -9.39 -7.50 -2.10
C ARG A 111 -10.49 -8.34 -2.70
N ARG A 112 -11.40 -7.70 -3.42
CA ARG A 112 -12.50 -8.36 -4.13
C ARG A 112 -12.45 -7.99 -5.60
N THR A 113 -12.79 -8.94 -6.47
CA THR A 113 -12.80 -8.74 -7.93
C THR A 113 -14.13 -8.17 -8.42
N LEU A 114 -15.24 -8.60 -7.80
CA LEU A 114 -16.61 -8.28 -8.20
C LEU A 114 -17.35 -7.32 -7.25
N ARG A 115 -16.72 -6.96 -6.13
CA ARG A 115 -17.28 -6.08 -5.10
C ARG A 115 -16.21 -5.10 -4.64
N ASP A 116 -16.60 -4.08 -3.90
CA ASP A 116 -15.66 -3.13 -3.32
C ASP A 116 -14.71 -3.84 -2.35
N SER A 117 -13.43 -3.49 -2.45
CA SER A 117 -12.43 -3.93 -1.48
C SER A 117 -12.62 -3.17 -0.18
N LYS A 118 -12.44 -3.87 0.94
CA LYS A 118 -12.58 -3.30 2.29
C LYS A 118 -11.27 -3.36 3.04
N LEU A 119 -10.92 -2.27 3.68
CA LEU A 119 -9.79 -2.16 4.60
C LEU A 119 -10.33 -1.99 6.02
N HIS A 120 -10.05 -2.97 6.87
CA HIS A 120 -10.27 -2.86 8.29
C HIS A 120 -8.99 -2.35 8.95
N VAL A 121 -9.09 -1.37 9.85
CA VAL A 121 -7.96 -0.81 10.59
C VAL A 121 -8.34 -0.74 12.07
N ALA A 122 -7.46 -1.21 12.94
CA ALA A 122 -7.62 -1.10 14.39
C ALA A 122 -7.62 0.38 14.82
N GLU A 123 -8.39 0.73 15.84
CA GLU A 123 -8.55 2.14 16.28
C GLU A 123 -7.23 2.77 16.75
N ASP A 124 -6.37 1.96 17.36
CA ASP A 124 -5.04 2.32 17.85
C ASP A 124 -3.99 2.47 16.74
N ALA A 125 -4.35 2.23 15.47
CA ALA A 125 -3.55 2.52 14.30
C ALA A 125 -3.93 3.85 13.62
N SER A 126 -4.86 4.62 14.21
CA SER A 126 -5.27 5.95 13.73
C SER A 126 -4.07 6.91 13.57
N SER A 127 -3.08 6.84 14.47
CA SER A 127 -1.89 7.70 14.45
C SER A 127 -0.93 7.45 13.29
N ILE A 128 -1.06 6.31 12.59
CA ILE A 128 -0.20 5.91 11.48
C ILE A 128 -0.97 5.75 10.16
N MET A 129 -2.17 6.32 10.06
CA MET A 129 -3.03 6.14 8.88
C MET A 129 -2.37 6.58 7.57
N ASP A 130 -1.71 7.74 7.54
CA ASP A 130 -1.02 8.21 6.33
C ASP A 130 0.09 7.23 5.87
N PRO A 131 1.03 6.82 6.75
CA PRO A 131 2.01 5.77 6.43
C PRO A 131 1.37 4.43 6.05
N LEU A 132 0.29 4.04 6.72
CA LEU A 132 -0.43 2.80 6.44
C LEU A 132 -0.99 2.83 5.03
N VAL A 133 -1.68 3.89 4.63
CA VAL A 133 -2.23 4.05 3.27
C VAL A 133 -1.11 4.08 2.24
N ALA A 134 -0.07 4.87 2.45
CA ALA A 134 1.07 4.96 1.53
C ALA A 134 1.74 3.61 1.29
N THR A 135 2.05 2.88 2.37
CA THR A 135 2.69 1.57 2.29
C THR A 135 1.75 0.50 1.73
N LEU A 136 0.45 0.57 1.99
CA LEU A 136 -0.56 -0.31 1.40
C LEU A 136 -0.60 -0.18 -0.13
N ILE A 137 -0.62 1.05 -0.65
CA ILE A 137 -0.60 1.29 -2.10
C ILE A 137 0.68 0.74 -2.73
N ILE A 138 1.83 0.89 -2.06
CA ILE A 138 3.08 0.25 -2.47
C ILE A 138 2.95 -1.27 -2.53
N MET A 139 2.46 -1.90 -1.46
CA MET A 139 2.28 -3.35 -1.41
C MET A 139 1.36 -3.86 -2.52
N TRP A 140 0.25 -3.17 -2.75
CA TRP A 140 -0.73 -3.58 -3.76
C TRP A 140 -0.16 -3.47 -5.19
N ARG A 141 0.54 -2.38 -5.51
CA ARG A 141 1.16 -2.21 -6.84
C ARG A 141 2.27 -3.24 -7.09
N LEU A 142 3.11 -3.51 -6.10
CA LEU A 142 4.16 -4.53 -6.19
C LEU A 142 3.59 -5.93 -6.44
N GLN A 143 2.48 -6.26 -5.78
CA GLN A 143 1.83 -7.55 -5.98
C GLN A 143 1.22 -7.69 -7.38
N ARG A 144 0.58 -6.63 -7.92
CA ARG A 144 0.08 -6.66 -9.31
C ARG A 144 1.19 -6.89 -10.33
N ARG A 145 2.35 -6.27 -10.14
CA ARG A 145 3.52 -6.51 -11.01
C ARG A 145 3.97 -7.97 -10.97
N LYS A 146 4.07 -8.56 -9.77
CA LYS A 146 4.45 -9.97 -9.59
C LYS A 146 3.47 -10.93 -10.28
N ASN A 147 2.17 -10.68 -10.15
CA ASN A 147 1.15 -11.54 -10.77
C ASN A 147 1.13 -11.38 -12.30
N GLY A 148 1.31 -10.16 -12.83
CA GLY A 148 1.40 -9.92 -14.27
C GLY A 148 2.63 -10.57 -14.90
N SER A 149 3.79 -10.50 -14.24
CA SER A 149 5.01 -11.16 -14.74
C SER A 149 4.93 -12.68 -14.70
N ALA A 150 4.26 -13.25 -13.69
CA ALA A 150 4.07 -14.70 -13.60
C ALA A 150 3.12 -15.23 -14.70
N ALA A 151 2.05 -14.49 -15.01
CA ALA A 151 1.14 -14.84 -16.10
C ALA A 151 1.80 -14.76 -17.48
N ALA A 152 2.69 -13.77 -17.70
CA ALA A 152 3.45 -13.66 -18.95
C ALA A 152 4.48 -14.78 -19.14
N ALA A 153 5.08 -15.28 -18.06
CA ALA A 153 6.07 -16.37 -18.10
C ALA A 153 5.44 -17.77 -18.28
N ALA A 154 4.16 -17.95 -17.93
CA ALA A 154 3.46 -19.23 -18.08
C ALA A 154 2.77 -19.41 -19.44
N GLY A 155 2.77 -18.38 -20.29
CA GLY A 155 2.23 -18.41 -21.65
C GLY A 155 3.29 -18.44 -22.75
N ALA A 156 4.56 -18.66 -22.40
CA ALA A 156 5.69 -18.76 -23.32
C ALA A 156 6.16 -20.22 -23.47
#